data_AF-A0A3Q3W6A3-F1
#
_entry.id   AF-A0A3Q3W6A3-F1
#
_cell.length_a   1.000
_cell.length_b   1.000
_cell.length_c   1.000
_cell.angle_alpha   90.00
_cell.angle_beta   90.00
_cell.angle_gamma   90.00
#
_symmetry.space_group_name_H-M   'P 1'
#
loop_
_entity.id
_entity.type
_entity.pdbx_description
1 polymer ?
#
loop_
_entity_poly.entity_id
_entity_poly.type
_entity_poly.pdbx_seq_one_letter_code
_entity_poly.pdbx_strand_id
1 'polypeptide(L)'
;MYLCVLMKGASESSIVGGRVAKPHSRPYMASLQVEERHICGGILIRPDFVLTAAHCNKLNSGGPLICNSKPQGITAFLYKDDCSKPNFPHVFTKINFFLPWIKTMMQG
;
A
#
# COMPACT_ATOMS: atom_id res chain seq x y z
N MET A 1 -2.87 -35.36 -2.38
CA MET A 1 -3.92 -34.72 -3.19
C MET A 1 -4.20 -33.35 -2.59
N TYR A 2 -3.43 -32.33 -2.97
CA TYR A 2 -3.73 -30.96 -2.57
C TYR A 2 -4.63 -30.36 -3.65
N LEU A 3 -5.87 -30.09 -3.27
CA LEU A 3 -6.84 -29.38 -4.09
C LEU A 3 -6.33 -27.93 -4.25
N CYS A 4 -5.70 -27.65 -5.39
CA CYS A 4 -5.45 -26.28 -5.82
C CYS A 4 -6.80 -25.72 -6.28
N VAL A 5 -7.55 -25.12 -5.35
CA VAL A 5 -8.69 -24.29 -5.73
C VAL A 5 -8.11 -23.08 -6.46
N LEU A 6 -8.28 -23.06 -7.78
CA LEU A 6 -8.10 -21.86 -8.59
C LEU A 6 -9.18 -20.87 -8.16
N MET A 7 -8.91 -20.09 -7.11
CA MET A 7 -9.66 -18.87 -6.82
C MET A 7 -9.48 -17.97 -8.04
N LYS A 8 -10.44 -17.98 -8.95
CA LYS A 8 -10.59 -16.97 -10.00
C LYS A 8 -10.64 -15.61 -9.30
N GLY A 9 -9.56 -14.85 -9.43
CA GLY A 9 -9.45 -13.41 -9.22
C GLY A 9 -10.08 -12.89 -7.93
N ALA A 10 -9.23 -12.56 -6.94
CA ALA A 10 -9.63 -11.67 -5.86
C ALA A 10 -10.17 -10.36 -6.45
N SER A 11 -11.49 -10.22 -6.50
CA SER A 11 -12.16 -8.96 -6.81
C SER A 11 -12.26 -8.17 -5.51
N GLU A 12 -11.21 -7.40 -5.21
CA GLU A 12 -11.25 -6.21 -4.36
C GLU A 12 -9.95 -5.42 -4.58
N SER A 13 -10.05 -4.16 -5.01
CA SER A 13 -8.93 -3.19 -5.12
C SER A 13 -7.71 -3.61 -5.98
N SER A 14 -7.90 -3.80 -7.29
CA SER A 14 -6.76 -3.92 -8.22
C SER A 14 -6.18 -2.54 -8.57
N ILE A 15 -4.86 -2.45 -8.76
CA ILE A 15 -4.21 -1.27 -9.32
C ILE A 15 -4.65 -1.12 -10.79
N VAL A 16 -5.41 -0.07 -11.11
CA VAL A 16 -5.92 0.19 -12.46
C VAL A 16 -4.76 0.41 -13.45
N GLY A 17 -4.83 -0.27 -14.60
CA GLY A 17 -3.75 -0.27 -15.60
C GLY A 17 -2.49 -1.03 -15.18
N GLY A 18 -2.51 -1.69 -14.01
CA GLY A 18 -1.40 -2.49 -13.50
C GLY A 18 -1.30 -3.88 -14.10
N ARG A 19 -0.32 -4.64 -13.59
CA ARG A 19 -0.15 -6.08 -13.87
C ARG A 19 0.13 -6.81 -12.56
N VAL A 20 -0.20 -8.10 -12.53
CA VAL A 20 0.10 -8.97 -11.40
C VAL A 20 1.61 -8.93 -11.11
N ALA A 21 1.97 -8.68 -9.85
CA ALA A 21 3.36 -8.69 -9.43
C ALA A 21 3.92 -10.11 -9.46
N LYS A 22 5.22 -10.26 -9.80
CA LYS A 22 5.91 -11.55 -9.66
C LYS A 22 5.82 -11.98 -8.17
N PRO A 23 5.48 -13.24 -7.87
CA PRO A 23 5.42 -13.73 -6.49
C PRO A 23 6.68 -13.37 -5.71
N HIS A 24 6.49 -12.89 -4.48
CA HIS A 24 7.56 -12.48 -3.54
C HIS A 24 8.50 -11.36 -4.04
N SER A 25 8.23 -10.71 -5.18
CA SER A 25 9.08 -9.63 -5.71
C SER A 25 8.92 -8.28 -4.98
N ARG A 26 7.99 -8.21 -4.03
CA ARG A 26 7.66 -7.01 -3.25
C ARG A 26 7.61 -7.36 -1.75
N PRO A 27 8.73 -7.79 -1.14
CA PRO A 27 8.75 -8.31 0.23
C PRO A 27 8.43 -7.24 1.29
N TYR A 28 8.53 -5.96 0.92
CA TYR A 28 8.20 -4.82 1.78
C TYR A 28 6.70 -4.49 1.80
N MET A 29 5.88 -5.11 0.95
CA MET A 29 4.45 -4.80 0.84
C MET A 29 3.67 -5.49 1.97
N ALA A 30 2.94 -4.72 2.76
CA ALA A 30 2.10 -5.22 3.84
C ALA A 30 0.61 -5.07 3.49
N SER A 31 -0.19 -6.09 3.83
CA SER A 31 -1.65 -6.06 3.78
C SER A 31 -2.18 -5.84 5.20
N LEU A 32 -2.74 -4.68 5.48
CA LEU A 32 -3.42 -4.42 6.75
C LEU A 32 -4.84 -4.98 6.66
N GLN A 33 -5.19 -5.85 7.61
CA GLN A 33 -6.45 -6.57 7.60
C GLN A 33 -7.24 -6.35 8.88
N VAL A 34 -8.56 -6.24 8.73
CA VAL A 34 -9.54 -6.21 9.83
C VAL A 34 -10.61 -7.24 9.49
N GLU A 35 -10.94 -8.12 10.45
CA GLU A 35 -11.87 -9.25 10.22
C GLU A 35 -11.48 -10.10 9.00
N GLU A 36 -10.17 -10.38 8.84
CA GLU A 36 -9.61 -11.12 7.68
C GLU A 36 -9.81 -10.45 6.31
N ARG A 37 -10.35 -9.23 6.27
CA ARG A 37 -10.50 -8.45 5.04
C ARG A 37 -9.38 -7.43 4.91
N HIS A 38 -8.83 -7.30 3.70
CA HIS A 38 -7.88 -6.25 3.39
C HIS A 38 -8.55 -4.88 3.49
N ILE A 39 -7.95 -3.96 4.26
CA ILE A 39 -8.45 -2.59 4.39
C ILE A 39 -7.50 -1.56 3.79
N CYS A 40 -6.19 -1.77 3.89
CA CYS A 40 -5.16 -0.85 3.40
C CYS A 40 -3.86 -1.57 3.07
N GLY A 41 -3.06 -0.91 2.24
CA GLY A 41 -1.66 -1.24 2.10
C GLY A 41 -0.79 -0.67 3.23
N GLY A 42 0.45 -1.13 3.25
CA GLY A 42 1.51 -0.56 4.06
C GLY A 42 2.87 -0.93 3.50
N ILE A 43 3.92 -0.35 4.06
CA ILE A 43 5.31 -0.68 3.75
C ILE A 43 6.08 -1.04 5.02
N LEU A 44 6.72 -2.21 5.02
CA LEU A 44 7.65 -2.62 6.05
C LEU A 44 8.93 -1.76 5.96
N ILE A 45 9.16 -0.92 6.97
CA ILE A 45 10.32 -0.02 7.06
C ILE A 45 11.37 -0.51 8.07
N ARG A 46 10.99 -1.45 8.94
CA ARG A 46 11.82 -2.16 9.91
C ARG A 46 11.18 -3.51 10.24
N PRO A 47 11.90 -4.54 10.73
CA PRO A 47 11.29 -5.84 11.05
C PRO A 47 10.01 -5.80 11.92
N ASP A 48 9.85 -4.76 12.72
CA ASP A 48 8.76 -4.54 13.66
C ASP A 48 7.89 -3.30 13.33
N PHE A 49 8.17 -2.57 12.23
CA PHE A 49 7.45 -1.33 11.87
C PHE A 49 6.91 -1.38 10.44
N VAL A 50 5.59 -1.20 10.33
CA VAL A 50 4.89 -0.94 9.07
C VAL A 50 4.42 0.51 9.04
N LEU A 51 4.77 1.23 7.97
CA LEU A 51 4.29 2.58 7.70
C LEU A 51 3.04 2.51 6.81
N THR A 52 2.01 3.27 7.16
CA THR A 52 0.72 3.33 6.44
C THR A 52 0.08 4.72 6.56
N ALA A 53 -1.08 4.91 5.93
CA ALA A 53 -1.89 6.12 6.03
C ALA A 53 -2.64 6.17 7.38
N ALA A 54 -2.73 7.34 8.00
CA ALA A 54 -3.46 7.52 9.27
C ALA A 54 -4.97 7.27 9.13
N HIS A 55 -5.55 7.61 7.98
CA HIS A 55 -6.96 7.35 7.66
C HIS A 55 -7.15 5.96 7.08
N CYS A 56 -6.46 4.93 7.59
CA CYS A 56 -6.58 3.57 7.10
C CYS A 56 -7.95 2.95 7.45
N ASN A 57 -8.98 3.47 6.80
CA ASN A 57 -10.38 3.05 6.82
C ASN A 57 -10.96 3.03 5.40
N LYS A 58 -10.17 3.43 4.39
CA LYS A 58 -10.52 3.39 2.97
C LYS A 58 -9.64 2.38 2.22
N LEU A 59 -10.31 1.48 1.51
CA LEU A 59 -9.71 0.53 0.58
C LEU A 59 -8.78 1.28 -0.40
N ASN A 60 -7.55 0.78 -0.58
CA ASN A 60 -6.45 1.37 -1.41
C ASN A 60 -5.56 2.46 -0.78
N SER A 61 -5.81 2.91 0.45
CA SER A 61 -4.87 3.83 1.13
C SER A 61 -3.65 3.08 1.70
N GLY A 62 -2.58 3.81 2.04
CA GLY A 62 -1.45 3.27 2.79
C GLY A 62 -0.38 2.51 1.99
N GLY A 63 -0.66 2.08 0.76
CA GLY A 63 0.32 1.43 -0.11
C GLY A 63 1.47 2.38 -0.53
N PRO A 64 2.71 1.87 -0.72
CA PRO A 64 3.86 2.72 -1.04
C PRO A 64 3.99 3.09 -2.52
N LEU A 65 4.36 4.34 -2.79
CA LEU A 65 4.91 4.80 -4.08
C LEU A 65 6.43 4.59 -4.06
N ILE A 66 6.91 3.68 -4.91
CA ILE A 66 8.34 3.34 -5.03
C ILE A 66 8.93 3.98 -6.29
N CYS A 67 9.96 4.80 -6.11
CA CYS A 67 10.76 5.35 -7.22
C CYS A 67 12.24 5.07 -6.94
N ASN A 68 12.97 4.58 -7.94
CA ASN A 68 14.40 4.24 -7.83
C ASN A 68 14.68 3.34 -6.62
N SER A 69 13.85 2.31 -6.44
CA SER A 69 13.93 1.34 -5.33
C SER A 69 13.80 1.95 -3.92
N LYS A 70 13.32 3.20 -3.80
CA LYS A 70 13.08 3.88 -2.52
C LYS A 70 11.61 4.26 -2.37
N PRO A 71 11.04 4.16 -1.16
CA PRO A 71 9.71 4.67 -0.89
C PRO A 71 9.73 6.21 -0.88
N GLN A 72 8.96 6.81 -1.78
CA GLN A 72 8.82 8.26 -1.90
C GLN A 72 7.52 8.77 -1.30
N GLY A 73 6.47 7.96 -1.34
CA GLY A 73 5.16 8.34 -0.86
C GLY A 73 4.35 7.20 -0.28
N ILE A 74 3.33 7.55 0.50
CA ILE A 74 2.28 6.66 0.98
C ILE A 74 0.98 7.11 0.34
N THR A 75 0.22 6.19 -0.24
CA THR A 75 -1.06 6.50 -0.90
C THR A 75 -2.01 7.12 0.12
N ALA A 76 -2.45 8.35 -0.15
CA ALA A 76 -3.36 9.08 0.71
C ALA A 76 -4.79 8.96 0.17
N PHE A 77 -5.19 9.81 -0.77
CA PHE A 77 -6.57 9.86 -1.25
C PHE A 77 -6.65 10.07 -2.76
N LEU A 78 -7.84 9.78 -3.30
CA LEU A 78 -8.22 9.95 -4.70
C LEU A 78 -9.42 10.88 -4.81
N TYR A 79 -9.61 11.47 -6.00
CA TYR A 79 -10.82 12.25 -6.27
C TYR A 79 -12.04 11.32 -6.39
N LYS A 80 -13.00 11.47 -5.48
CA LYS A 80 -14.22 10.63 -5.41
C LYS A 80 -13.94 9.13 -5.40
N ASP A 81 -12.79 8.72 -4.85
CA ASP A 81 -12.35 7.31 -4.82
C ASP A 81 -12.24 6.66 -6.23
N ASP A 82 -12.12 7.49 -7.29
CA ASP A 82 -11.96 7.08 -8.69
C ASP A 82 -10.50 7.21 -9.14
N CYS A 83 -9.89 6.08 -9.49
CA CYS A 83 -8.51 5.96 -9.96
C CYS A 83 -8.37 6.05 -11.49
N SER A 84 -9.46 6.17 -12.24
CA SER A 84 -9.48 6.19 -13.71
C SER A 84 -9.54 7.60 -14.30
N LYS A 85 -9.44 8.64 -13.48
CA LYS A 85 -9.54 10.04 -13.92
C LYS A 85 -8.16 10.63 -14.27
N PRO A 86 -7.83 10.85 -15.55
CA PRO A 86 -6.49 11.29 -15.96
C PRO A 86 -6.12 12.68 -15.42
N ASN A 87 -7.10 13.55 -15.20
CA ASN A 87 -6.89 14.92 -14.69
C ASN A 87 -6.79 15.00 -13.16
N PHE A 88 -7.03 13.89 -12.45
CA PHE A 88 -7.04 13.85 -10.99
C PHE A 88 -6.07 12.75 -10.53
N PRO A 89 -4.76 13.06 -10.45
CA PRO A 89 -3.76 12.07 -10.08
C PRO A 89 -3.93 11.65 -8.61
N HIS A 90 -3.39 10.46 -8.30
CA HIS A 90 -3.33 9.96 -6.94
C HIS A 90 -2.52 10.91 -6.05
N VAL A 91 -3.03 11.23 -4.86
CA VAL A 91 -2.31 12.05 -3.88
C VAL A 91 -1.57 11.16 -2.90
N PHE A 92 -0.30 11.51 -2.63
CA PHE A 92 0.57 10.76 -1.75
C PHE A 92 1.11 11.64 -0.62
N THR A 93 1.22 11.06 0.57
CA THR A 93 1.98 11.65 1.67
C THR A 93 3.48 11.55 1.35
N LYS A 94 4.19 12.68 1.33
CA LYS A 94 5.62 12.75 0.99
C LYS A 94 6.49 12.22 2.15
N ILE A 95 7.04 11.02 2.02
CA ILE A 95 7.82 10.36 3.09
C ILE A 95 9.02 11.20 3.52
N ASN A 96 9.74 11.79 2.56
CA ASN A 96 10.94 12.58 2.85
C ASN A 96 10.70 13.74 3.83
N PHE A 97 9.49 14.31 3.83
CA PHE A 97 9.12 15.38 4.75
C PHE A 97 9.04 14.89 6.21
N PHE A 98 8.59 13.65 6.42
CA PHE A 98 8.39 13.06 7.75
C PHE A 98 9.56 12.22 8.23
N LEU A 99 10.63 12.05 7.44
CA LEU A 99 11.77 11.21 7.81
C LEU A 99 12.37 11.52 9.19
N PRO A 100 12.54 12.79 9.61
CA PRO A 100 13.05 13.06 10.96
C PRO A 100 12.15 12.47 12.06
N TRP A 101 10.84 12.66 11.94
CA TRP A 101 9.86 12.13 12.89
C TRP A 101 9.75 10.59 12.84
N ILE A 102 9.79 9.99 11.65
CA ILE A 102 9.76 8.52 11.51
C ILE A 102 10.97 7.91 12.24
N LYS A 103 12.15 8.53 12.11
CA LYS A 103 13.36 8.07 12.80
C LYS A 103 13.24 8.13 14.31
N THR A 104 12.64 9.20 14.88
CA THR A 104 12.46 9.29 16.33
C THR A 104 11.50 8.23 16.86
N MET A 105 10.44 7.90 16.11
CA MET A 105 9.49 6.84 16.51
C MET A 105 10.11 5.44 16.50
N MET A 106 11.16 5.24 15.70
CA MET A 106 11.89 3.98 15.64
C MET A 106 13.03 3.89 16.68
N GLN A 107 13.29 4.90 17.50
CA GLN A 107 14.39 4.87 18.46
C GLN A 107 14.00 4.32 19.85
N GLY A 108 12.80 3.74 19.97
CA GLY A 108 12.32 3.06 21.18
C GLY A 108 13.10 1.80 21.51
#